data_AF-A0A6G0YKB1-F1
#
_entry.id   AF-A0A6G0YKB1-F1
#
_cell.length_a   1.000
_cell.length_b   1.000
_cell.length_c   1.000
_cell.angle_alpha   90.00
_cell.angle_beta   90.00
_cell.angle_gamma   90.00
#
_symmetry.space_group_name_H-M   'P 1'
#
loop_
_entity.id
_entity.type
_entity.pdbx_description
1 polymer ?
#
loop_
_entity_poly.entity_id
_entity_poly.type
_entity_poly.pdbx_seq_one_letter_code
_entity_poly.pdbx_strand_id
1 'polypeptide(L)'
;KKSNLNKIQTFQNIALCKLLNASPYVSNHSIHSDLKIPLVHDEAKSYYKRFHLRLSSHPNPLARDLSTLTIPGNPPRRLNRKWCRDLLI
;
A
#
# COMPACT_ATOMS: atom_id res chain seq x y z
N LYS A 1 9.08 6.26 -15.54
CA LYS A 1 8.04 7.06 -14.84
C LYS A 1 7.93 6.59 -13.40
N LYS A 2 8.08 7.47 -12.39
CA LYS A 2 7.92 7.07 -10.97
C LYS A 2 6.50 6.57 -10.71
N SER A 3 6.36 5.52 -9.90
CA SER A 3 5.05 4.97 -9.51
C SER A 3 4.25 5.99 -8.68
N ASN A 4 2.92 5.86 -8.65
CA ASN A 4 2.10 6.71 -7.79
C ASN A 4 2.42 6.49 -6.30
N LEU A 5 2.73 5.24 -5.90
CA LEU A 5 3.22 4.92 -4.56
C LEU A 5 4.45 5.75 -4.18
N ASN A 6 5.44 5.83 -5.07
CA ASN A 6 6.65 6.60 -4.79
C ASN A 6 6.34 8.10 -4.65
N LYS A 7 5.40 8.64 -5.45
CA LYS A 7 4.99 10.05 -5.34
C LYS A 7 4.33 10.33 -3.98
N ILE A 8 3.44 9.45 -3.55
CA ILE A 8 2.75 9.57 -2.25
C ILE A 8 3.76 9.39 -1.09
N GLN A 9 4.72 8.46 -1.21
CA GLN A 9 5.79 8.30 -0.21
C GLN A 9 6.65 9.56 -0.11
N THR A 10 7.04 10.15 -1.25
CA THR A 10 7.78 11.41 -1.26
C THR A 10 6.99 12.53 -0.59
N PHE A 11 5.68 12.61 -0.85
CA PHE A 11 4.82 13.58 -0.17
C PHE A 11 4.76 13.33 1.34
N GLN A 12 4.59 12.07 1.78
CA GLN A 12 4.61 11.69 3.19
C GLN A 12 5.92 12.15 3.86
N ASN A 13 7.08 11.84 3.26
CA ASN A 13 8.38 12.22 3.80
C ASN A 13 8.52 13.74 3.94
N ILE A 14 8.13 14.50 2.91
CA ILE A 14 8.17 15.97 2.94
C ILE A 14 7.25 16.52 4.04
N ALA A 15 6.04 15.98 4.16
CA ALA A 15 5.09 16.40 5.18
C ALA A 15 5.63 16.13 6.60
N LEU A 16 6.17 14.94 6.85
CA LEU A 16 6.76 14.59 8.15
C LEU A 16 7.96 15.47 8.51
N CYS A 17 8.88 15.70 7.58
CA CYS A 17 10.01 16.60 7.81
C CYS A 17 9.56 18.02 8.17
N LYS A 18 8.56 18.55 7.47
CA LYS A 18 8.01 19.89 7.74
C LYS A 18 7.32 19.95 9.10
N LEU A 19 6.53 18.93 9.45
CA LEU A 19 5.82 18.89 10.74
C LEU A 19 6.76 18.86 11.94
N LEU A 20 7.89 18.16 11.81
CA LEU A 20 8.89 18.04 12.86
C LEU A 20 9.92 19.18 12.88
N ASN A 21 9.87 20.11 11.91
CA ASN A 21 10.97 21.05 11.63
C ASN A 21 12.33 20.32 11.56
N ALA A 22 12.35 19.14 10.95
CA ALA A 22 13.50 18.25 10.95
C ALA A 22 14.67 18.87 10.16
N SER A 23 15.88 18.73 10.70
CA SER A 23 17.09 19.19 10.01
C SER A 23 17.39 18.33 8.77
N PRO A 24 18.06 18.86 7.73
CA PRO A 24 18.28 18.13 6.46
C PRO A 24 19.06 16.82 6.60
N TYR A 25 19.85 16.65 7.66
CA TYR A 25 20.63 15.44 7.93
C TYR A 25 19.83 14.35 8.65
N VAL A 26 18.62 14.65 9.12
CA VAL A 26 17.75 13.64 9.73
C VAL A 26 17.22 12.72 8.63
N SER A 27 17.51 11.43 8.74
CA SER A 27 17.07 10.46 7.75
C SER A 27 15.56 10.22 7.83
N ASN A 28 14.91 9.98 6.69
CA ASN A 28 13.51 9.56 6.67
C ASN A 28 13.30 8.28 7.50
N HIS A 29 14.26 7.36 7.48
CA HIS A 29 14.22 6.14 8.28
C HIS A 29 14.11 6.43 9.78
N SER A 30 14.93 7.36 10.30
CA SER A 30 14.86 7.80 11.70
C SER A 30 13.48 8.37 12.03
N ILE A 31 12.96 9.28 11.20
CA ILE A 31 11.63 9.89 11.40
C ILE A 31 10.53 8.82 11.46
N HIS A 32 10.54 7.86 10.54
CA HIS A 32 9.56 6.77 10.52
C HIS A 32 9.68 5.85 11.73
N SER A 33 10.90 5.51 12.14
CA SER A 33 11.17 4.66 13.30
C SER A 33 10.74 5.33 14.60
N ASP A 34 11.11 6.60 14.80
CA ASP A 34 10.86 7.34 16.04
C ASP A 34 9.38 7.65 16.21
N LEU A 35 8.70 8.05 15.13
CA LEU A 35 7.25 8.30 15.15
C LEU A 35 6.40 7.03 15.04
N LYS A 36 7.02 5.87 14.78
CA LYS A 36 6.32 4.60 14.48
C LYS A 36 5.28 4.73 13.36
N ILE A 37 5.56 5.57 12.37
CA ILE A 37 4.68 5.79 11.22
C ILE A 37 5.08 4.84 10.10
N PRO A 38 4.17 3.97 9.62
CA PRO A 38 4.48 3.06 8.53
C PRO A 38 4.73 3.80 7.22
N LEU A 39 5.51 3.18 6.34
CA LEU A 39 5.66 3.62 4.96
C LEU A 39 4.33 3.42 4.22
N VAL A 40 4.10 4.21 3.17
CA VAL A 40 2.89 4.13 2.33
C VAL A 40 2.70 2.72 1.78
N HIS A 41 3.79 2.03 1.44
CA HIS A 41 3.73 0.66 0.94
C HIS A 41 3.16 -0.31 1.99
N ASP A 42 3.60 -0.20 3.24
CA ASP A 42 3.19 -1.10 4.31
C ASP A 42 1.75 -0.81 4.74
N GLU A 43 1.37 0.47 4.77
CA GLU A 43 -0.02 0.87 5.01
C GLU A 43 -0.95 0.36 3.90
N ALA A 44 -0.53 0.47 2.64
CA ALA A 44 -1.29 -0.08 1.51
C ALA A 44 -1.44 -1.61 1.61
N LYS A 45 -0.39 -2.33 2.03
CA LYS A 45 -0.43 -3.77 2.28
C LYS A 45 -1.43 -4.11 3.39
N SER A 46 -1.34 -3.40 4.51
CA SER A 46 -2.24 -3.56 5.67
C SER A 46 -3.70 -3.27 5.31
N TYR A 47 -3.95 -2.18 4.58
CA TYR A 47 -5.28 -1.81 4.13
C TYR A 47 -5.88 -2.86 3.19
N TYR A 48 -5.10 -3.34 2.22
CA TYR A 48 -5.58 -4.35 1.29
C TYR A 48 -5.87 -5.69 1.98
N LYS A 49 -5.04 -6.12 2.93
CA LYS A 49 -5.31 -7.33 3.74
C LYS A 49 -6.64 -7.22 4.50
N ARG A 50 -6.88 -6.07 5.14
CA ARG A 50 -8.16 -5.79 5.84
C ARG A 50 -9.35 -5.81 4.88
N PHE A 51 -9.20 -5.19 3.70
CA PHE A 51 -10.22 -5.20 2.66
C PHE A 51 -10.53 -6.61 2.16
N HIS A 52 -9.49 -7.41 1.88
CA HIS A 52 -9.63 -8.78 1.41
C HIS A 52 -10.35 -9.67 2.43
N LEU A 53 -10.01 -9.55 3.72
CA LEU A 53 -10.69 -10.26 4.80
C LEU A 53 -12.17 -9.87 4.90
N ARG A 54 -12.50 -8.59 4.72
CA ARG A 54 -13.90 -8.13 4.73
C ARG A 54 -14.69 -8.65 3.53
N LEU A 55 -14.06 -8.81 2.37
CA LEU A 55 -14.70 -9.39 1.19
C LEU A 55 -15.08 -10.85 1.42
N SER A 56 -14.20 -11.65 2.04
CA SER A 56 -14.46 -13.08 2.24
C SER A 56 -15.65 -13.37 3.17
N SER A 57 -15.90 -12.49 4.14
CA SER A 57 -17.04 -12.57 5.07
C SER A 57 -18.24 -11.71 4.64
N HIS A 58 -18.28 -11.21 3.42
CA HIS A 58 -19.30 -10.26 2.99
C HIS A 58 -20.67 -10.95 2.75
N PRO A 59 -21.80 -10.36 3.16
CA PRO A 59 -23.13 -10.97 2.99
C PRO A 59 -23.54 -11.12 1.52
N ASN A 60 -23.12 -10.18 0.66
CA ASN A 60 -23.35 -10.29 -0.78
C ASN A 60 -22.41 -11.34 -1.41
N PRO A 61 -22.92 -12.44 -2.01
CA PRO A 61 -22.10 -13.47 -2.63
C PRO A 61 -21.23 -12.94 -3.76
N LEU A 62 -21.73 -12.01 -4.58
CA LEU A 62 -20.96 -11.41 -5.67
C LEU A 62 -19.72 -10.66 -5.17
N ALA A 63 -19.81 -10.03 -4.00
CA ALA A 63 -18.67 -9.37 -3.39
C ALA A 63 -17.66 -10.38 -2.81
N ARG A 64 -18.17 -11.48 -2.23
CA ARG A 64 -17.33 -12.58 -1.74
C ARG A 64 -16.55 -13.25 -2.86
N ASP A 65 -17.15 -13.42 -4.03
CA ASP A 65 -16.48 -14.01 -5.19
C ASP A 65 -15.28 -13.18 -5.69
N LEU A 66 -15.22 -11.90 -5.33
CA LEU A 66 -14.07 -11.02 -5.59
C LEU A 66 -12.89 -11.27 -4.64
N SER A 67 -13.05 -12.03 -3.55
CA SER A 67 -11.96 -12.39 -2.63
C SER A 67 -11.08 -13.53 -3.15
N THR A 68 -11.11 -13.80 -4.45
CA THR A 68 -10.30 -14.84 -5.08
C THR A 68 -8.86 -14.38 -5.30
N LEU A 69 -7.89 -15.27 -5.03
CA LEU A 69 -6.46 -15.00 -5.26
C LEU A 69 -6.10 -14.98 -6.75
N THR A 70 -6.90 -15.65 -7.58
CA THR A 70 -6.64 -15.88 -9.00
C THR A 70 -7.86 -15.46 -9.81
N ILE A 71 -7.63 -14.72 -10.91
CA ILE A 71 -8.69 -14.40 -11.86
C ILE A 71 -8.88 -15.62 -12.77
N PRO A 72 -10.11 -16.13 -12.95
CA PRO A 72 -10.35 -17.20 -13.92
C PRO A 72 -9.88 -16.77 -15.31
N GLY A 73 -9.04 -17.58 -15.94
CA GLY A 73 -8.42 -17.28 -17.24
C GLY A 73 -7.12 -16.45 -17.20
N ASN A 74 -6.67 -15.98 -16.02
CA ASN A 74 -5.40 -15.27 -15.79
C ASN A 74 -4.95 -14.36 -16.96
N PRO A 75 -5.67 -13.25 -17.22
CA PRO A 75 -5.42 -12.42 -18.39
C PRO A 75 -3.98 -11.87 -18.40
N PRO A 76 -3.38 -11.67 -19.59
CA PRO A 76 -2.01 -11.20 -19.70
C PRO A 76 -1.83 -9.88 -18.96
N ARG A 77 -0.85 -9.85 -18.06
CA ARG A 77 -0.55 -8.65 -17.28
C ARG A 77 0.29 -7.72 -18.12
N ARG A 78 -0.03 -6.42 -18.07
CA ARG A 78 0.88 -5.39 -18.58
C ARG A 78 2.21 -5.47 -17.83
N LEU A 79 3.31 -5.47 -18.58
CA LEU A 79 4.67 -5.48 -18.03
C LEU A 79 4.83 -4.39 -16.95
N ASN A 80 5.49 -4.73 -15.85
CA ASN A 80 5.73 -3.85 -14.69
C ASN A 80 4.49 -3.32 -13.94
N ARG A 81 3.30 -3.89 -14.17
CA ARG A 81 2.11 -3.55 -13.38
C ARG A 81 1.93 -4.51 -12.19
N LYS A 82 2.12 -4.00 -10.98
CA LYS A 82 1.67 -4.63 -9.74
C LYS A 82 0.17 -4.38 -9.52
N TRP A 83 -0.57 -5.41 -9.13
CA TRP A 83 -2.00 -5.32 -8.81
C TRP A 83 -2.17 -5.38 -7.29
N CYS A 84 -3.31 -4.89 -6.78
CA CYS A 84 -3.53 -4.85 -5.33
C CYS A 84 -3.45 -6.25 -4.68
N ARG A 85 -3.91 -7.30 -5.36
CA ARG A 85 -3.80 -8.69 -4.87
C ARG A 85 -2.36 -9.18 -4.68
N ASP A 86 -1.40 -8.63 -5.43
CA ASP A 86 0.01 -8.99 -5.28
C ASP A 86 0.54 -8.52 -3.91
N LEU A 87 -0.21 -7.69 -3.17
CA LEU A 87 0.08 -7.27 -1.80
C LEU A 87 -0.36 -8.31 -0.74
N LEU A 88 -1.03 -9.40 -1.11
CA LEU A 88 -1.38 -10.47 -0.16
C LEU A 88 -0.22 -11.40 0.12
N ILE A 89 0.70 -11.53 -0.84
CA ILE A 89 1.97 -12.27 -0.74
C ILE A 89 2.96 -11.41 0.05
#